data_AF-A0A5C4NV91-F1
#
_entry.id   AF-A0A5C4NV91-F1
#
_cell.length_a   1.000
_cell.length_b   1.000
_cell.length_c   1.000
_cell.angle_alpha   90.00
_cell.angle_beta   90.00
_cell.angle_gamma   90.00
#
_symmetry.space_group_name_H-M   'P 1'
#
loop_
_entity.id
_entity.type
_entity.pdbx_description
1 polymer ?
#
loop_
_entity_poly.entity_id
_entity_poly.type
_entity_poly.pdbx_seq_one_letter_code
_entity_poly.pdbx_strand_id
1 'polypeptide(L)'
;MIAGNFFPPDYKSFPFKQGDLLLSQDEGGKFSVSKVLKIDTVEVGCGEAIYMGGKDIVATEDDYLLIIGCAYGEYEFDSAEEAQAAALDGSWTVRIGHAPNRSPGAAEGQLLIGHEAVHESELEGYHLWKEAFDAGEAGVF
;
A
#
# COMPACT_ATOMS: atom_id res chain seq x y z
N MET A 1 -15.55 -9.41 12.10
CA MET A 1 -14.33 -8.63 12.31
C MET A 1 -13.82 -8.95 13.70
N ILE A 2 -12.72 -9.69 13.73
CA ILE A 2 -11.90 -9.90 14.91
C ILE A 2 -11.30 -8.54 15.29
N ALA A 3 -11.11 -8.26 16.57
CA ALA A 3 -10.57 -6.98 17.04
C ALA A 3 -9.64 -7.21 18.24
N GLY A 4 -8.58 -8.01 18.02
CA GLY A 4 -7.52 -8.23 19.00
C GLY A 4 -6.67 -6.98 19.21
N ASN A 5 -5.63 -7.09 20.02
CA ASN A 5 -4.66 -6.02 20.31
C ASN A 5 -3.22 -6.41 19.93
N PHE A 6 -3.05 -7.46 19.14
CA PHE A 6 -1.75 -7.96 18.70
C PHE A 6 -1.07 -6.96 17.75
N PHE A 7 -1.79 -6.48 16.74
CA PHE A 7 -1.32 -5.43 15.86
C PHE A 7 -1.62 -4.04 16.45
N PRO A 8 -0.67 -3.10 16.38
CA PRO A 8 -0.90 -1.71 16.75
C PRO A 8 -2.11 -1.08 16.05
N PRO A 9 -2.83 -0.13 16.68
CA PRO A 9 -4.04 0.46 16.08
C PRO A 9 -3.82 1.14 14.72
N ASP A 10 -2.65 1.71 14.49
CA ASP A 10 -2.27 2.34 13.21
C ASP A 10 -2.11 1.33 12.06
N TYR A 11 -2.03 0.03 12.34
CA TYR A 11 -2.07 -1.02 11.32
C TYR A 11 -3.50 -1.27 10.82
N LYS A 12 -4.50 -0.86 11.59
CA LYS A 12 -5.93 -1.13 11.37
C LYS A 12 -6.69 0.06 10.78
N SER A 13 -5.98 1.16 10.54
CA SER A 13 -6.54 2.37 9.97
C SER A 13 -5.64 2.89 8.86
N PHE A 14 -6.24 3.43 7.81
CA PHE A 14 -5.52 4.03 6.71
C PHE A 14 -6.24 5.31 6.31
N PRO A 15 -5.55 6.46 6.18
CA PRO A 15 -6.20 7.76 5.98
C PRO A 15 -6.69 7.98 4.55
N PHE A 16 -6.28 7.14 3.60
CA PHE A 16 -6.66 7.20 2.20
C PHE A 16 -7.61 6.07 1.82
N LYS A 17 -8.21 6.15 0.64
CA LYS A 17 -9.10 5.13 0.08
C LYS A 17 -8.54 4.58 -1.22
N GLN A 18 -9.05 3.42 -1.64
CA GLN A 18 -8.75 2.88 -2.97
C GLN A 18 -9.05 3.91 -4.06
N GLY A 19 -8.15 4.03 -5.03
CA GLY A 19 -8.18 4.99 -6.12
C GLY A 19 -7.56 6.35 -5.80
N ASP A 20 -7.20 6.62 -4.55
CA ASP A 20 -6.52 7.88 -4.23
C ASP A 20 -5.14 7.94 -4.89
N LEU A 21 -4.86 9.11 -5.47
CA LEU A 21 -3.57 9.46 -6.04
C LEU A 21 -2.80 10.26 -5.00
N LEU A 22 -1.59 9.80 -4.70
CA LEU A 22 -0.75 10.29 -3.63
C LEU A 22 0.53 10.89 -4.22
N LEU A 23 1.01 11.94 -3.58
CA LEU A 23 2.27 12.61 -3.86
C LEU A 23 3.28 12.26 -2.78
N SER A 24 4.48 11.88 -3.19
CA SER A 24 5.64 11.82 -2.30
C SER A 24 6.81 12.61 -2.89
N GLN A 25 7.78 12.94 -2.04
CA GLN A 25 9.00 13.61 -2.42
C GLN A 25 10.21 12.82 -1.91
N ASP A 26 11.25 12.68 -2.73
CA ASP A 26 12.51 12.08 -2.31
C ASP A 26 13.46 13.10 -1.62
N GLU A 27 14.60 12.62 -1.14
CA GLU A 27 15.64 13.48 -0.54
C GLU A 27 16.25 14.46 -1.55
N GLY A 28 16.14 14.17 -2.85
CA GLY A 28 16.60 15.02 -3.96
C GLY A 28 15.63 16.15 -4.31
N GLY A 29 14.45 16.18 -3.69
CA GLY A 29 13.41 17.16 -3.94
C GLY A 29 12.51 16.85 -5.14
N LYS A 30 12.71 15.71 -5.81
CA LYS A 30 11.87 15.24 -6.91
C LYS A 30 10.58 14.65 -6.36
N PHE A 31 9.50 14.80 -7.11
CA PHE A 31 8.18 14.31 -6.75
C PHE A 31 7.81 13.06 -7.56
N SER A 32 7.03 12.18 -6.95
CA SER A 32 6.43 11.02 -7.61
C SER A 32 4.93 10.97 -7.34
N VAL A 33 4.21 10.29 -8.25
CA VAL A 33 2.79 9.96 -8.08
C VAL A 33 2.70 8.49 -7.69
N SER A 34 1.82 8.17 -6.75
CA SER A 34 1.46 6.81 -6.38
C SER A 34 -0.06 6.65 -6.39
N LYS A 35 -0.57 5.43 -6.54
CA LYS A 35 -2.00 5.14 -6.51
C LYS A 35 -2.31 4.04 -5.51
N VAL A 36 -3.29 4.26 -4.65
CA VAL A 36 -3.82 3.22 -3.75
C VAL A 36 -4.68 2.27 -4.56
N LEU A 37 -4.20 1.06 -4.83
CA LEU A 37 -4.92 0.08 -5.64
C LEU A 37 -5.89 -0.74 -4.78
N LYS A 38 -5.42 -1.22 -3.63
CA LYS A 38 -6.18 -2.10 -2.76
C LYS A 38 -5.94 -1.77 -1.29
N ILE A 39 -7.00 -1.82 -0.51
CA ILE A 39 -6.95 -1.85 0.95
C ILE A 39 -7.59 -3.18 1.32
N ASP A 40 -6.79 -4.11 1.80
CA ASP A 40 -7.22 -5.45 2.14
C ASP A 40 -7.14 -5.68 3.64
N THR A 41 -8.11 -6.41 4.19
CA THR A 41 -8.12 -6.78 5.60
C THR A 41 -7.61 -8.20 5.71
N VAL A 42 -6.48 -8.38 6.36
CA VAL A 42 -5.91 -9.70 6.63
C VAL A 42 -6.18 -10.06 8.08
N GLU A 43 -7.00 -11.09 8.30
CA GLU A 43 -7.20 -11.69 9.62
C GLU A 43 -6.07 -12.70 9.90
N VAL A 44 -5.60 -12.73 11.14
CA VAL A 44 -4.54 -13.64 11.61
C VAL A 44 -5.03 -14.28 12.90
N GLY A 45 -5.06 -15.61 12.93
CA GLY A 45 -5.45 -16.38 14.11
C GLY A 45 -4.33 -16.52 15.14
N CYS A 46 -4.69 -16.77 16.39
CA CYS A 46 -3.74 -17.08 17.46
C CYS A 46 -2.85 -18.29 17.08
N GLY A 47 -1.54 -18.10 17.15
CA GLY A 47 -0.53 -19.10 16.78
C GLY A 47 -0.18 -19.13 15.29
N GLU A 48 -0.88 -18.38 14.43
CA GLU A 48 -0.51 -18.24 13.03
C GLU A 48 0.66 -17.27 12.86
N ALA A 49 1.47 -17.50 11.82
CA ALA A 49 2.62 -16.68 11.48
C ALA A 49 2.33 -15.83 10.25
N ILE A 50 2.74 -14.56 10.29
CA ILE A 50 2.75 -13.65 9.14
C ILE A 50 4.20 -13.20 8.86
N TYR A 51 4.64 -13.31 7.61
CA TYR A 51 5.95 -12.81 7.20
C TYR A 51 5.89 -11.30 6.97
N MET A 52 6.64 -10.54 7.77
CA MET A 52 6.57 -9.08 7.78
C MET A 52 7.91 -8.46 8.16
N GLY A 53 8.39 -7.50 7.37
CA GLY A 53 9.65 -6.80 7.66
C GLY A 53 10.86 -7.72 7.76
N GLY A 54 10.87 -8.80 6.97
CA GLY A 54 11.99 -9.75 6.90
C GLY A 54 11.97 -10.91 7.90
N LYS A 55 10.92 -11.06 8.70
CA LYS A 55 10.79 -12.12 9.71
C LYS A 55 9.36 -12.62 9.85
N ASP A 56 9.21 -13.84 10.34
CA ASP A 56 7.91 -14.34 10.79
C ASP A 56 7.53 -13.71 12.12
N ILE A 57 6.28 -13.24 12.20
CA ILE A 57 5.68 -12.74 13.42
C ILE A 57 4.50 -13.67 13.76
N VAL A 58 4.57 -14.32 14.92
CA VAL A 58 3.53 -15.25 15.38
C VAL A 58 2.51 -14.49 16.23
N ALA A 59 1.24 -14.53 15.83
CA ALA A 59 0.15 -13.88 16.55
C ALA A 59 -0.12 -14.53 17.90
N THR A 60 -0.25 -13.72 18.95
CA THR A 60 -0.54 -14.19 20.32
C THR A 60 -2.03 -14.26 20.64
N GLU A 61 -2.86 -13.67 19.78
CA GLU A 61 -4.32 -13.66 19.84
C GLU A 61 -4.86 -13.47 18.42
N ASP A 62 -6.14 -13.77 18.21
CA ASP A 62 -6.78 -13.49 16.95
C ASP A 62 -6.83 -11.97 16.73
N ASP A 63 -6.37 -11.51 15.58
CA ASP A 63 -6.37 -10.09 15.23
C ASP A 63 -6.43 -9.86 13.72
N TYR A 64 -6.33 -8.61 13.28
CA TYR A 64 -6.20 -8.24 11.89
C TYR A 64 -5.29 -7.02 11.70
N LEU A 65 -4.87 -6.84 10.46
CA LEU A 65 -4.23 -5.64 9.96
C LEU A 65 -4.75 -5.30 8.56
N LEU A 66 -4.60 -4.03 8.17
CA LEU A 66 -4.80 -3.62 6.79
C LEU A 66 -3.49 -3.76 6.01
N ILE A 67 -3.59 -4.32 4.81
CA ILE A 67 -2.53 -4.35 3.81
C ILE A 67 -2.91 -3.43 2.67
N ILE A 68 -2.01 -2.52 2.35
CA ILE A 68 -2.23 -1.50 1.32
C ILE A 68 -1.41 -1.87 0.09
N GLY A 69 -2.10 -2.26 -0.97
CA GLY A 69 -1.51 -2.45 -2.28
C GLY A 69 -1.43 -1.10 -3.00
N CYS A 70 -0.22 -0.63 -3.29
CA CYS A 70 0.01 0.62 -4.02
C CYS A 70 0.81 0.40 -5.30
N ALA A 71 0.48 1.16 -6.34
CA ALA A 71 1.39 1.42 -7.46
C ALA A 71 2.23 2.65 -7.14
N TYR A 72 3.52 2.61 -7.45
CA TYR A 72 4.47 3.70 -7.22
C TYR A 72 5.09 4.17 -8.52
N GLY A 73 5.12 5.48 -8.71
CA GLY A 73 5.69 6.14 -9.87
C GLY A 73 7.18 6.39 -9.75
N GLU A 74 7.78 6.85 -10.84
CA GLU A 74 9.11 7.42 -10.85
C GLU A 74 9.13 8.80 -10.17
N TYR A 75 10.27 9.14 -9.56
CA TYR A 75 10.54 10.48 -9.03
C TYR A 75 10.98 11.41 -10.16
N GLU A 76 10.06 11.76 -11.05
CA GLU A 76 10.35 12.45 -12.30
C GLU A 76 10.05 13.97 -12.28
N PHE A 77 9.16 14.42 -11.39
CA PHE A 77 8.63 15.79 -11.41
C PHE A 77 9.45 16.76 -10.54
N ASP A 78 9.61 18.00 -11.00
CA ASP A 78 10.35 19.06 -10.30
C ASP A 78 9.47 19.85 -9.32
N SER A 79 8.15 19.69 -9.39
CA SER A 79 7.20 20.38 -8.51
C SER A 79 5.98 19.52 -8.19
N ALA A 80 5.34 19.84 -7.06
CA ALA A 80 4.09 19.21 -6.67
C ALA A 80 2.96 19.50 -7.67
N GLU A 81 2.93 20.71 -8.23
CA GLU A 81 1.95 21.13 -9.23
C GLU A 81 2.07 20.33 -10.52
N GLU A 82 3.30 20.07 -10.98
CA GLU A 82 3.56 19.24 -12.15
C GLU A 82 3.13 17.78 -11.92
N ALA A 83 3.51 17.20 -10.78
CA ALA A 83 3.11 15.85 -10.42
C ALA A 83 1.59 15.71 -10.30
N GLN A 84 0.92 16.72 -9.72
CA GLN A 84 -0.54 16.73 -9.64
C GLN A 84 -1.19 16.81 -11.03
N ALA A 85 -0.67 17.66 -11.92
CA ALA A 85 -1.17 17.74 -13.29
C ALA A 85 -1.02 16.40 -14.03
N ALA A 86 0.14 15.75 -13.91
CA ALA A 86 0.41 14.44 -14.50
C ALA A 86 -0.49 13.34 -13.90
N ALA A 87 -0.75 13.38 -12.58
CA ALA A 87 -1.64 12.43 -11.92
C ALA A 87 -3.08 12.54 -12.46
N LEU A 88 -3.57 13.76 -12.68
CA LEU A 88 -4.92 14.01 -13.19
C LEU A 88 -5.08 13.67 -14.68
N ASP A 89 -4.00 13.80 -15.46
CA ASP A 89 -3.96 13.46 -16.88
C ASP A 89 -3.62 11.97 -17.13
N GLY A 90 -3.22 11.24 -16.08
CA GLY A 90 -2.77 9.84 -16.19
C GLY A 90 -1.41 9.69 -16.87
N SER A 91 -0.60 10.75 -16.90
CA SER A 91 0.68 10.84 -17.61
C SER A 91 1.90 10.74 -16.68
N TRP A 92 1.86 9.79 -15.75
CA TRP A 92 2.97 9.48 -14.84
C TRP A 92 3.52 8.08 -15.09
N THR A 93 4.82 7.90 -14.89
CA THR A 93 5.51 6.64 -15.16
C THR A 93 5.42 5.71 -13.97
N VAL A 94 4.72 4.59 -14.09
CA VAL A 94 4.68 3.54 -13.04
C VAL A 94 6.02 2.80 -13.00
N ARG A 95 6.70 2.85 -11.84
CA ARG A 95 7.93 2.10 -11.56
C ARG A 95 7.63 0.73 -10.94
N ILE A 96 6.70 0.70 -9.99
CA ILE A 96 6.28 -0.51 -9.29
C ILE A 96 4.77 -0.63 -9.44
N GLY A 97 4.29 -1.67 -10.13
CA GLY A 97 2.86 -1.86 -10.37
C GLY A 97 2.07 -2.26 -9.12
N HIS A 98 2.71 -2.94 -8.16
CA HIS A 98 2.10 -3.28 -6.88
C HIS A 98 3.18 -3.53 -5.82
N ALA A 99 3.06 -2.88 -4.66
CA ALA A 99 3.77 -3.28 -3.45
C ALA A 99 2.82 -3.37 -2.24
N PRO A 100 2.83 -4.49 -1.49
CA PRO A 100 2.00 -4.72 -0.31
C PRO A 100 2.64 -4.11 0.94
N ASN A 101 2.11 -2.99 1.42
CA ASN A 101 2.64 -2.27 2.57
C ASN A 101 1.71 -2.36 3.78
N ARG A 102 2.29 -2.30 4.98
CA ARG A 102 1.51 -1.98 6.18
C ARG A 102 0.96 -0.56 6.10
N SER A 103 -0.22 -0.32 6.66
CA SER A 103 -0.86 1.01 6.72
C SER A 103 0.06 2.18 7.08
N PRO A 104 0.85 2.16 8.17
CA PRO A 104 1.71 3.29 8.51
C PRO A 104 2.77 3.56 7.43
N GLY A 105 3.42 2.52 6.90
CA GLY A 105 4.43 2.67 5.86
C GLY A 105 3.85 3.14 4.52
N ALA A 106 2.63 2.71 4.19
CA ALA A 106 1.92 3.16 2.99
C ALA A 106 1.48 4.63 3.08
N ALA A 107 1.29 5.17 4.28
CA ALA A 107 0.84 6.55 4.50
C ALA A 107 1.98 7.55 4.70
N GLU A 108 3.15 7.08 5.12
CA GLU A 108 4.27 7.94 5.49
C GLU A 108 4.74 8.81 4.32
N GLY A 109 4.82 10.13 4.56
CA GLY A 109 5.29 11.11 3.57
C GLY A 109 4.34 11.34 2.39
N GLN A 110 3.13 10.77 2.41
CA GLN A 110 2.17 10.87 1.30
C GLN A 110 1.20 12.05 1.48
N LEU A 111 0.87 12.73 0.39
CA LEU A 111 -0.17 13.76 0.33
C LEU A 111 -1.21 13.42 -0.75
N LEU A 112 -2.50 13.53 -0.42
CA LEU A 112 -3.58 13.32 -1.38
C LEU A 112 -3.59 14.43 -2.45
N ILE A 113 -3.47 14.06 -3.71
CA ILE A 113 -3.46 15.00 -4.85
C ILE A 113 -4.57 14.77 -5.87
N GLY A 114 -5.24 13.63 -5.81
CA GLY A 114 -6.30 13.30 -6.75
C GLY A 114 -6.97 11.97 -6.44
N HIS A 115 -7.86 11.57 -7.34
CA HIS A 115 -8.53 10.28 -7.26
C HIS A 115 -8.86 9.79 -8.66
N GLU A 116 -8.56 8.51 -8.91
CA GLU A 116 -8.87 7.81 -10.13
C GLU A 116 -9.38 6.41 -9.78
N ALA A 117 -10.46 5.96 -10.43
CA ALA A 117 -10.96 4.62 -10.20
C ALA A 117 -9.86 3.57 -10.47
N VAL A 118 -9.81 2.54 -9.64
CA VAL A 118 -8.93 1.40 -9.86
C VAL A 118 -9.57 0.49 -10.90
N HIS A 119 -8.82 0.19 -11.94
CA HIS A 119 -9.18 -0.75 -12.98
C HIS A 119 -8.61 -2.14 -12.66
N GLU A 120 -9.33 -3.19 -13.05
CA GLU A 120 -8.93 -4.57 -12.77
C GLU A 120 -7.55 -4.92 -13.35
N SER A 121 -7.18 -4.32 -14.48
CA SER A 121 -5.86 -4.46 -15.09
C SER A 121 -4.71 -3.95 -14.20
N GLU A 122 -4.99 -3.05 -13.26
CA GLU A 122 -4.00 -2.54 -12.30
C GLU A 122 -3.81 -3.50 -11.12
N LEU A 123 -4.73 -4.47 -10.92
CA LEU A 123 -4.71 -5.39 -9.78
C LEU A 123 -3.97 -6.70 -10.06
N GLU A 124 -3.39 -6.89 -11.24
CA GLU A 124 -2.63 -8.11 -11.58
C GLU A 124 -1.54 -8.40 -10.53
N GLY A 125 -0.75 -7.40 -10.16
CA GLY A 125 0.29 -7.55 -9.13
C GLY A 125 -0.27 -7.82 -7.73
N TYR A 126 -1.46 -7.30 -7.41
CA TYR A 126 -2.15 -7.61 -6.15
C TYR A 126 -2.60 -9.07 -6.11
N HIS A 127 -3.21 -9.57 -7.19
CA HIS A 127 -3.69 -10.94 -7.26
C HIS A 127 -2.55 -11.95 -7.14
N LEU A 128 -1.44 -11.71 -7.85
CA LEU A 128 -0.23 -12.53 -7.74
C LEU A 128 0.33 -12.52 -6.31
N TRP A 129 0.38 -11.35 -5.67
CA TRP A 129 0.80 -11.26 -4.27
C TRP A 129 -0.16 -12.01 -3.34
N LYS A 130 -1.47 -11.86 -3.53
CA LYS A 130 -2.47 -12.46 -2.63
C LYS A 130 -2.41 -13.99 -2.69
N GLU A 131 -2.26 -14.57 -3.87
CA GLU A 131 -2.10 -16.02 -4.05
C GLU A 131 -0.84 -16.52 -3.33
N ALA A 132 0.30 -15.85 -3.52
CA ALA A 132 1.55 -16.21 -2.84
C ALA A 132 1.48 -15.98 -1.33
N PHE A 133 0.80 -14.92 -0.87
CA PHE A 133 0.60 -14.62 0.55
C PHE A 133 -0.23 -15.71 1.22
N ASP A 134 -1.33 -16.14 0.59
CA ASP A 134 -2.19 -17.21 1.10
C ASP A 134 -1.48 -18.57 1.10
N ALA A 135 -0.49 -18.77 0.23
CA ALA A 135 0.40 -19.93 0.24
C ALA A 135 1.52 -19.85 1.28
N GLY A 136 1.69 -18.70 1.97
CA GLY A 136 2.80 -18.45 2.91
C GLY A 136 4.15 -18.18 2.23
N GLU A 137 4.15 -17.85 0.95
CA GLU A 137 5.35 -17.63 0.11
C GLU A 137 5.69 -16.14 -0.07
N ALA A 138 4.75 -15.25 0.26
CA ALA A 138 4.94 -13.81 0.24
C ALA A 138 4.59 -13.17 1.59
N GLY A 139 5.13 -11.98 1.82
CA GLY A 139 4.82 -11.21 3.02
C GLY A 139 4.54 -9.75 2.73
N VAL A 140 4.71 -8.94 3.77
CA VAL A 140 4.35 -7.53 3.79
C VAL A 140 5.57 -6.67 4.16
N PHE A 141 5.69 -5.51 3.50
CA PHE A 141 6.74 -4.52 3.77
C PHE A 141 6.45 -3.65 5.00
#